data_AF-A0A346TI25-F1
#
_entry.id   AF-A0A346TI25-F1
#
_cell.length_a   1.000
_cell.length_b   1.000
_cell.length_c   1.000
_cell.angle_alpha   90.00
_cell.angle_beta   90.00
_cell.angle_gamma   90.00
#
_symmetry.space_group_name_H-M   'P 1'
#
loop_
_entity.id
_entity.type
_entity.pdbx_description
1 polymer ?
#
loop_
_entity_poly.entity_id
_entity_poly.type
_entity_poly.pdbx_seq_one_letter_code
_entity_poly.pdbx_strand_id
1 'polypeptide(L)'
;MLSPALDGVEIRVMDAFCVAANCQLSPVTDDDLWGELYENGTSIGIVGNVLQDNADVGLGAVYLWYYEHIEFVFPYMPSKVTVLLPKPSPLPEWKVPIAPFDWVLWLSLLGSIVLAAIVLFLMNKCLLKYSRSHIPPREFESVSGIILRAVGMAVLQSPENIFTNGSTLRIALTTFQVFFLLYTTIYSSALSSVLTIPRYYPPIDNMRDLYLSGLPWAADHIAWVTTLKEADDPIIKGLLGNFAVFDQETLTVLSKKGGHGFTIELTNGGHVSEAAFLAADMINNLHTMKQPMYHTYSTMIIRKGSPYADELRKIVHRCIDTGLVQMWESMMLTSYGSSSIQTAFQLSKKSRSNEHTGLVKLKLLHTQGAFFILILGTVTGTIIFFMECFFHPRRGGFNGYRQDDVGGLGILVGLGYYA
;
A
#
# COMPACT_ATOMS: atom_id res chain seq x y z
N MET A 1 44.16 25.01 9.09
CA MET A 1 42.93 24.21 9.00
C MET A 1 42.74 23.89 7.53
N LEU A 2 42.78 22.62 7.15
CA LEU A 2 42.40 22.20 5.80
C LEU A 2 40.91 22.54 5.63
N SER A 3 40.56 23.18 4.53
CA SER A 3 39.19 23.47 4.12
C SER A 3 38.92 22.59 2.90
N PRO A 4 37.91 21.70 2.93
CA PRO A 4 36.94 21.46 4.01
C PRO A 4 37.54 20.79 5.25
N ALA A 5 36.89 20.95 6.41
CA ALA A 5 37.28 20.26 7.64
C ALA A 5 37.03 18.76 7.48
N LEU A 6 38.08 17.94 7.68
CA LEU A 6 37.97 16.48 7.66
C LEU A 6 37.25 16.03 8.93
N ASP A 7 35.98 15.68 8.80
CA ASP A 7 35.16 15.12 9.87
C ASP A 7 34.16 14.12 9.26
N GLY A 8 33.65 13.21 10.07
CA GLY A 8 32.83 12.08 9.62
C GLY A 8 33.06 10.86 10.49
N VAL A 9 32.16 9.86 10.37
CA VAL A 9 32.30 8.61 11.13
C VAL A 9 33.61 7.90 10.76
N GLU A 10 33.90 7.76 9.47
CA GLU A 10 35.12 7.12 8.98
C GLU A 10 36.38 7.90 9.35
N ILE A 11 36.34 9.24 9.23
CA ILE A 11 37.46 10.11 9.61
C ILE A 11 37.79 9.95 11.09
N ARG A 12 36.78 9.90 11.98
CA ARG A 12 37.01 9.74 13.42
C ARG A 12 37.54 8.36 13.80
N VAL A 13 37.17 7.32 13.06
CA VAL A 13 37.80 5.99 13.19
C VAL A 13 39.28 6.07 12.79
N MET A 14 39.59 6.77 11.69
CA MET A 14 40.97 6.96 11.24
C MET A 14 41.79 7.85 12.17
N ASP A 15 41.19 8.86 12.80
CA ASP A 15 41.84 9.65 13.85
C ASP A 15 42.19 8.77 15.05
N ALA A 16 41.27 7.89 15.48
CA ALA A 16 41.54 6.94 16.57
C ALA A 16 42.68 5.97 16.20
N PHE A 17 42.74 5.53 14.95
CA PHE A 17 43.86 4.75 14.43
C PHE A 17 45.18 5.54 14.49
N CYS A 18 45.19 6.79 14.02
CA CYS A 18 46.40 7.60 14.02
C CYS A 18 46.88 8.02 15.40
N VAL A 19 45.99 8.15 16.38
CA VAL A 19 46.38 8.30 17.80
C VAL A 19 47.12 7.06 18.30
N ALA A 20 46.67 5.86 17.91
CA ALA A 20 47.29 4.61 18.32
C ALA A 20 48.60 4.29 17.56
N ALA A 21 48.65 4.60 16.27
CA ALA A 21 49.76 4.31 15.37
C ALA A 21 50.77 5.47 15.25
N ASN A 22 50.50 6.61 15.89
CA ASN A 22 51.27 7.86 15.78
C ASN A 22 51.44 8.31 14.31
N CYS A 23 50.33 8.39 13.57
CA CYS A 23 50.29 8.87 12.19
C CYS A 23 49.51 10.19 12.03
N GLN A 24 49.53 10.73 10.83
CA GLN A 24 48.74 11.90 10.43
C GLN A 24 47.99 11.58 9.14
N LEU A 25 46.73 12.02 9.06
CA LEU A 25 45.90 11.88 7.86
C LEU A 25 46.23 12.98 6.85
N SER A 26 46.38 12.57 5.58
CA SER A 26 46.49 13.46 4.44
C SER A 26 45.37 13.13 3.46
N PRO A 27 44.47 14.07 3.13
CA PRO A 27 43.36 13.79 2.23
C PRO A 27 43.83 13.68 0.78
N VAL A 28 43.24 12.72 0.07
CA VAL A 28 43.36 12.55 -1.38
C VAL A 28 41.93 12.55 -1.91
N THR A 29 41.63 13.45 -2.85
CA THR A 29 40.28 13.66 -3.37
C THR A 29 40.31 13.75 -4.89
N ASP A 30 39.24 13.26 -5.52
CA ASP A 30 38.93 13.43 -6.94
C ASP A 30 37.42 13.71 -7.11
N ASP A 31 36.99 13.86 -8.36
CA ASP A 31 35.59 14.12 -8.72
C ASP A 31 34.82 12.85 -9.11
N ASP A 32 35.42 11.67 -8.98
CA ASP A 32 34.89 10.38 -9.48
C ASP A 32 34.16 9.55 -8.39
N LEU A 33 33.93 10.15 -7.21
CA LEU A 33 33.19 9.55 -6.08
C LEU A 33 33.75 8.16 -5.71
N TRP A 34 32.90 7.14 -5.63
CA TRP A 34 33.29 5.76 -5.33
C TRP A 34 34.18 5.13 -6.40
N GLY A 35 34.05 5.57 -7.66
CA GLY A 35 34.81 5.03 -8.77
C GLY A 35 34.32 3.71 -9.36
N GLU A 36 34.94 3.31 -10.47
CA GLU A 36 34.67 2.06 -11.20
C GLU A 36 35.99 1.38 -11.56
N LEU A 37 35.98 0.05 -11.60
CA LEU A 37 37.07 -0.78 -12.10
C LEU A 37 36.67 -1.34 -13.46
N TYR A 38 37.42 -0.98 -14.50
CA TYR A 38 37.16 -1.40 -15.88
C TYR A 38 37.85 -2.74 -16.20
N GLU A 39 37.31 -3.47 -17.18
CA GLU A 39 37.88 -4.76 -17.63
C GLU A 39 39.32 -4.68 -18.14
N ASN A 40 39.72 -3.50 -18.65
CA ASN A 40 41.09 -3.24 -19.09
C ASN A 40 42.08 -3.04 -17.91
N GLY A 41 41.62 -3.16 -16.67
CA GLY A 41 42.41 -2.98 -15.45
C GLY A 41 42.61 -1.52 -15.02
N THR A 42 42.08 -0.56 -15.78
CA THR A 42 42.07 0.86 -15.36
C THR A 42 40.97 1.11 -14.33
N SER A 43 41.17 2.09 -13.47
CA SER A 43 40.27 2.40 -12.36
C SER A 43 40.27 3.89 -12.05
N ILE A 44 39.14 4.38 -11.53
CA ILE A 44 38.94 5.79 -11.14
C ILE A 44 38.30 5.88 -9.74
N GLY A 45 38.17 7.09 -9.19
CA GLY A 45 37.55 7.35 -7.89
C GLY A 45 38.29 6.77 -6.69
N ILE A 46 37.60 6.63 -5.57
CA ILE A 46 38.13 6.02 -4.32
C ILE A 46 38.77 4.65 -4.59
N VAL A 47 38.11 3.79 -5.38
CA VAL A 47 38.63 2.48 -5.78
C VAL A 47 39.95 2.61 -6.56
N GLY A 48 40.01 3.54 -7.52
CA GLY A 48 41.20 3.78 -8.33
C GLY A 48 42.38 4.32 -7.54
N ASN A 49 42.15 5.28 -6.65
CA ASN A 49 43.21 5.87 -5.84
C ASN A 49 43.89 4.86 -4.91
N VAL A 50 43.13 3.91 -4.36
CA VAL A 50 43.71 2.83 -3.53
C VAL A 50 44.45 1.80 -4.38
N LEU A 51 43.94 1.45 -5.55
CA LEU A 51 44.60 0.49 -6.45
C LEU A 51 45.91 1.02 -7.05
N GLN A 52 45.97 2.33 -7.31
CA GLN A 52 47.11 3.01 -7.92
C GLN A 52 48.13 3.54 -6.91
N ASP A 53 47.97 3.22 -5.62
CA ASP A 53 48.82 3.72 -4.52
C ASP A 53 48.85 5.26 -4.37
N ASN A 54 47.82 5.95 -4.86
CA ASN A 54 47.64 7.37 -4.60
C ASN A 54 47.13 7.61 -3.16
N ALA A 55 46.43 6.64 -2.58
CA ALA A 55 45.92 6.67 -1.20
C ALA A 55 46.10 5.30 -0.50
N ASP A 56 46.45 5.32 0.79
CA ASP A 56 46.65 4.10 1.59
C ASP A 56 45.33 3.43 2.02
N VAL A 57 44.29 4.26 2.25
CA VAL A 57 42.97 3.85 2.72
C VAL A 57 41.91 4.66 1.98
N GLY A 58 40.91 3.98 1.42
CA GLY A 58 39.75 4.60 0.79
C GLY A 58 38.56 4.65 1.76
N LEU A 59 38.02 5.86 1.91
CA LEU A 59 36.89 6.21 2.77
C LEU A 59 35.79 6.82 1.89
N GLY A 60 34.53 6.65 2.29
CA GLY A 60 33.39 7.22 1.57
C GLY A 60 32.16 6.31 1.56
N ALA A 61 31.91 5.57 2.64
CA ALA A 61 30.83 4.59 2.71
C ALA A 61 30.86 3.56 1.56
N VAL A 62 32.06 3.09 1.19
CA VAL A 62 32.23 2.04 0.18
C VAL A 62 31.61 0.72 0.68
N TYR A 63 31.05 -0.05 -0.24
CA TYR A 63 30.54 -1.39 0.03
C TYR A 63 31.53 -2.46 -0.43
N LEU A 64 31.14 -3.72 -0.26
CA LEU A 64 31.94 -4.90 -0.58
C LEU A 64 31.99 -5.18 -2.12
N TRP A 65 32.47 -4.21 -2.91
CA TRP A 65 32.63 -4.32 -4.36
C TRP A 65 34.07 -4.67 -4.78
N TYR A 66 34.26 -5.44 -5.85
CA TYR A 66 35.59 -5.77 -6.39
C TYR A 66 36.51 -6.52 -5.41
N TYR A 67 35.94 -7.44 -4.60
CA TYR A 67 36.65 -8.23 -3.57
C TYR A 67 37.87 -9.03 -4.09
N GLU A 68 37.95 -9.25 -5.40
CA GLU A 68 39.10 -9.91 -6.04
C GLU A 68 40.33 -8.99 -6.15
N HIS A 69 40.15 -7.68 -6.14
CA HIS A 69 41.23 -6.70 -6.39
C HIS A 69 41.63 -5.92 -5.13
N ILE A 70 40.69 -5.74 -4.20
CA ILE A 70 40.84 -4.88 -3.02
C ILE A 70 40.62 -5.68 -1.74
N GLU A 71 41.20 -5.21 -0.64
CA GLU A 71 40.94 -5.75 0.69
C GLU A 71 40.06 -4.77 1.49
N PHE A 72 39.13 -5.32 2.26
CA PHE A 72 38.24 -4.53 3.10
C PHE A 72 38.66 -4.64 4.56
N VAL A 73 38.60 -3.50 5.25
CA VAL A 73 38.62 -3.51 6.71
C VAL A 73 37.29 -4.13 7.21
N PHE A 74 37.25 -4.57 8.47
CA PHE A 74 35.99 -5.03 9.05
C PHE A 74 34.94 -3.92 8.94
N PRO A 75 33.70 -4.19 8.49
CA PRO A 75 32.73 -3.14 8.27
C PRO A 75 32.33 -2.45 9.57
N TYR A 76 32.27 -1.12 9.55
CA TYR A 76 32.01 -0.32 10.75
C TYR A 76 30.52 -0.01 10.94
N MET A 77 29.72 -0.02 9.86
CA MET A 77 28.28 0.30 9.94
C MET A 77 27.46 -0.58 9.01
N PRO A 78 26.48 -1.36 9.53
CA PRO A 78 25.48 -1.98 8.68
C PRO A 78 24.51 -0.92 8.15
N SER A 79 24.15 -1.05 6.88
CA SER A 79 23.23 -0.15 6.19
C SER A 79 22.26 -0.93 5.31
N LYS A 80 21.22 -0.26 4.83
CA LYS A 80 20.29 -0.84 3.86
C LYS A 80 19.91 0.19 2.82
N VAL A 81 19.86 -0.24 1.58
CA VAL A 81 19.46 0.58 0.44
C VAL A 81 17.99 0.32 0.13
N THR A 82 17.20 1.37 0.00
CA THR A 82 15.78 1.29 -0.28
C THR A 82 15.35 2.46 -1.18
N VAL A 83 14.07 2.49 -1.57
CA VAL A 83 13.52 3.49 -2.47
C VAL A 83 12.41 4.28 -1.77
N LEU A 84 12.46 5.60 -1.89
CA LEU A 84 11.36 6.51 -1.60
C LEU A 84 10.40 6.53 -2.77
N LEU A 85 9.14 6.24 -2.51
CA LEU A 85 8.10 6.04 -3.53
C LEU A 85 6.89 6.95 -3.25
N PRO A 86 6.08 7.27 -4.27
CA PRO A 86 4.84 8.02 -4.05
C PRO A 86 3.91 7.31 -3.08
N LYS A 87 3.33 8.06 -2.13
CA LYS A 87 2.31 7.51 -1.23
C LYS A 87 1.16 6.90 -2.03
N PRO A 88 0.54 5.81 -1.53
CA PRO A 88 -0.60 5.22 -2.20
C PRO A 88 -1.75 6.20 -2.33
N SER A 89 -2.46 6.15 -3.46
CA SER A 89 -3.64 6.96 -3.66
C SER A 89 -4.83 6.43 -2.85
N PRO A 90 -5.72 7.32 -2.36
CA PRO A 90 -6.94 6.89 -1.68
C PRO A 90 -7.84 6.13 -2.64
N LEU A 91 -8.61 5.18 -2.12
CA LEU A 91 -9.59 4.47 -2.92
C LEU A 91 -10.67 5.45 -3.43
N PRO A 92 -11.08 5.34 -4.70
CA PRO A 92 -12.17 6.14 -5.22
C PRO A 92 -13.44 5.97 -4.39
N GLU A 93 -14.09 7.08 -4.07
CA GLU A 93 -15.23 7.10 -3.15
C GLU A 93 -16.46 6.34 -3.68
N TRP A 94 -16.58 6.16 -5.00
CA TRP A 94 -17.64 5.33 -5.57
C TRP A 94 -17.54 3.85 -5.15
N LYS A 95 -16.34 3.37 -4.75
CA LYS A 95 -16.13 2.00 -4.25
C LYS A 95 -16.56 1.83 -2.80
N VAL A 96 -16.86 2.91 -2.08
CA VAL A 96 -17.18 2.89 -0.64
C VAL A 96 -18.32 1.91 -0.29
N PRO A 97 -19.43 1.78 -1.06
CA PRO A 97 -20.48 0.79 -0.74
C PRO A 97 -20.04 -0.67 -0.91
N ILE A 98 -19.01 -0.94 -1.73
CA ILE A 98 -18.55 -2.30 -2.03
C ILE A 98 -17.37 -2.70 -1.12
N ALA A 99 -16.58 -1.72 -0.68
CA ALA A 99 -15.40 -1.88 0.16
C ALA A 99 -15.57 -2.62 1.51
N PRO A 100 -16.75 -2.63 2.19
CA PRO A 100 -16.86 -3.26 3.50
C PRO A 100 -16.62 -4.77 3.47
N PHE A 101 -16.95 -5.42 2.35
CA PHE A 101 -16.84 -6.86 2.16
C PHE A 101 -15.89 -7.20 1.02
N ASP A 102 -15.06 -8.22 1.24
CA ASP A 102 -14.30 -8.85 0.18
C ASP A 102 -15.21 -9.74 -0.68
N TRP A 103 -14.74 -10.13 -1.86
CA TRP A 103 -15.52 -10.92 -2.82
C TRP A 103 -16.09 -12.22 -2.23
N VAL A 104 -15.37 -12.86 -1.30
CA VAL A 104 -15.81 -14.08 -0.63
C VAL A 104 -17.08 -13.83 0.20
N LEU A 105 -17.15 -12.71 0.92
CA LEU A 105 -18.32 -12.33 1.72
C LEU A 105 -19.50 -11.89 0.84
N TRP A 106 -19.23 -11.23 -0.28
CA TRP A 106 -20.26 -10.93 -1.26
C TRP A 106 -20.87 -12.21 -1.85
N LEU A 107 -20.04 -13.20 -2.19
CA LEU A 107 -20.53 -14.49 -2.67
C LEU A 107 -21.25 -15.27 -1.57
N SER A 108 -20.81 -15.22 -0.32
CA SER A 108 -21.52 -15.88 0.78
C SER A 108 -22.90 -15.26 1.01
N LEU A 109 -23.03 -13.93 0.91
CA LEU A 109 -24.31 -13.25 0.94
C LEU A 109 -25.22 -13.70 -0.21
N LEU A 110 -24.73 -13.65 -1.46
CA LEU A 110 -25.51 -14.11 -2.63
C LEU A 110 -25.92 -15.58 -2.49
N GLY A 111 -25.00 -16.44 -2.06
CA GLY A 111 -25.27 -17.85 -1.79
C GLY A 111 -26.32 -18.05 -0.71
N SER A 112 -26.32 -17.23 0.33
CA SER A 112 -27.33 -17.30 1.40
C SER A 112 -28.73 -16.87 0.94
N ILE A 113 -28.83 -15.91 0.01
CA ILE A 113 -30.10 -15.50 -0.61
C ILE A 113 -30.66 -16.65 -1.46
N VAL A 114 -29.81 -17.29 -2.27
CA VAL A 114 -30.20 -18.46 -3.07
C VAL A 114 -30.62 -19.62 -2.17
N LEU A 115 -29.85 -19.90 -1.12
CA LEU A 115 -30.19 -20.93 -0.15
C LEU A 115 -31.54 -20.65 0.53
N ALA A 116 -31.80 -19.41 0.94
CA ALA A 116 -33.08 -19.02 1.52
C ALA A 116 -34.23 -19.26 0.52
N ALA A 117 -34.07 -18.88 -0.75
CA ALA A 117 -35.08 -19.13 -1.79
C ALA A 117 -35.34 -20.63 -2.00
N ILE A 118 -34.29 -21.46 -2.06
CA ILE A 118 -34.41 -22.93 -2.21
C ILE A 118 -35.14 -23.53 -1.01
N VAL A 119 -34.73 -23.18 0.21
CA VAL A 119 -35.34 -23.70 1.45
C VAL A 119 -36.82 -23.31 1.51
N LEU A 120 -37.15 -22.04 1.25
CA LEU A 120 -38.53 -21.57 1.23
C LEU A 120 -39.37 -22.26 0.15
N PHE A 121 -38.81 -22.49 -1.04
CA PHE A 121 -39.47 -23.22 -2.12
C PHE A 121 -39.78 -24.67 -1.73
N LEU A 122 -38.78 -25.38 -1.20
CA LEU A 122 -38.93 -26.77 -0.76
C LEU A 122 -39.91 -26.88 0.40
N MET A 123 -39.84 -25.98 1.38
CA MET A 123 -40.78 -25.93 2.50
C MET A 123 -42.22 -25.69 2.02
N ASN A 124 -42.44 -24.74 1.11
CA ASN A 124 -43.77 -24.50 0.57
C ASN A 124 -44.30 -25.73 -0.19
N LYS A 125 -43.47 -26.38 -1.01
CA LYS A 125 -43.85 -27.63 -1.71
C LYS A 125 -44.19 -28.77 -0.75
N CYS A 126 -43.41 -28.95 0.31
CA CYS A 126 -43.67 -29.96 1.33
C CYS A 126 -44.97 -29.66 2.09
N LEU A 127 -45.20 -28.41 2.48
CA LEU A 127 -46.42 -28.00 3.16
C LEU A 127 -47.66 -28.21 2.28
N LEU A 128 -47.60 -27.88 0.99
CA LEU A 128 -48.67 -28.16 0.03
C LEU A 128 -48.97 -29.65 -0.13
N LYS A 129 -47.95 -30.51 -0.04
CA LYS A 129 -48.10 -31.97 -0.19
C LYS A 129 -48.64 -32.65 1.06
N TYR A 130 -48.20 -32.22 2.25
CA TYR A 130 -48.44 -32.95 3.51
C TYR A 130 -49.42 -32.25 4.46
N SER A 131 -49.63 -30.94 4.34
CA SER A 131 -50.56 -30.20 5.20
C SER A 131 -51.88 -29.93 4.47
N ARG A 132 -52.98 -30.48 4.99
CA ARG A 132 -54.32 -30.26 4.44
C ARG A 132 -54.87 -28.85 4.71
N SER A 133 -54.26 -28.11 5.64
CA SER A 133 -54.68 -26.76 6.05
C SER A 133 -53.72 -25.65 5.61
N HIS A 134 -52.66 -25.97 4.84
CA HIS A 134 -51.72 -24.97 4.35
C HIS A 134 -52.27 -24.26 3.12
N ILE A 135 -52.58 -22.99 3.28
CA ILE A 135 -52.87 -22.08 2.17
C ILE A 135 -51.60 -21.26 1.95
N PRO A 136 -50.94 -21.37 0.79
CA PRO A 136 -49.72 -20.61 0.52
C PRO A 136 -50.05 -19.11 0.52
N PRO A 137 -49.23 -18.26 1.14
CA PRO A 137 -49.36 -16.82 0.95
C PRO A 137 -49.12 -16.47 -0.52
N ARG A 138 -49.69 -15.37 -0.99
CA ARG A 138 -49.64 -14.94 -2.40
C ARG A 138 -48.23 -14.90 -3.00
N GLU A 139 -47.26 -14.47 -2.20
CA GLU A 139 -45.83 -14.42 -2.58
C GLU A 139 -45.23 -15.81 -2.87
N PHE A 140 -45.81 -16.88 -2.33
CA PHE A 140 -45.33 -18.25 -2.47
C PHE A 140 -46.05 -19.02 -3.59
N GLU A 141 -47.01 -18.40 -4.28
CA GLU A 141 -47.72 -18.99 -5.42
C GLU A 141 -46.83 -19.11 -6.65
N SER A 142 -45.87 -18.19 -6.81
CA SER A 142 -44.94 -18.14 -7.94
C SER A 142 -43.50 -18.29 -7.49
N VAL A 143 -42.65 -18.86 -8.36
CA VAL A 143 -41.21 -18.95 -8.11
C VAL A 143 -40.58 -17.55 -8.02
N SER A 144 -41.05 -16.61 -8.85
CA SER A 144 -40.60 -15.21 -8.81
C SER A 144 -40.95 -14.55 -7.47
N GLY A 145 -42.13 -14.79 -6.91
CA GLY A 145 -42.51 -14.28 -5.60
C GLY A 145 -41.63 -14.81 -4.46
N ILE A 146 -41.24 -16.10 -4.51
CA ILE A 146 -40.32 -16.69 -3.52
C ILE A 146 -38.92 -16.08 -3.62
N ILE A 147 -38.42 -15.86 -4.84
CA ILE A 147 -37.12 -15.21 -5.06
C ILE A 147 -37.17 -13.76 -4.58
N LEU A 148 -38.20 -13.00 -4.94
CA LEU A 148 -38.41 -11.64 -4.45
C LEU A 148 -38.52 -11.60 -2.93
N ARG A 149 -39.16 -12.60 -2.32
CA ARG A 149 -39.22 -12.71 -0.87
C ARG A 149 -37.85 -12.96 -0.23
N ALA A 150 -37.03 -13.83 -0.81
CA ALA A 150 -35.66 -14.07 -0.34
C ALA A 150 -34.78 -12.81 -0.44
N VAL A 151 -34.88 -12.07 -1.55
CA VAL A 151 -34.20 -10.77 -1.74
C VAL A 151 -34.75 -9.72 -0.76
N GLY A 152 -36.06 -9.64 -0.59
CA GLY A 152 -36.71 -8.73 0.35
C GLY A 152 -36.23 -8.94 1.78
N MET A 153 -36.11 -10.19 2.24
CA MET A 153 -35.54 -10.50 3.56
C MET A 153 -34.09 -10.05 3.68
N ALA A 154 -33.28 -10.18 2.62
CA ALA A 154 -31.89 -9.74 2.63
C ALA A 154 -31.74 -8.22 2.78
N VAL A 155 -32.72 -7.44 2.30
CA VAL A 155 -32.80 -5.98 2.46
C VAL A 155 -33.71 -5.60 3.66
N LEU A 156 -33.99 -6.54 4.55
CA LEU A 156 -34.79 -6.37 5.76
C LEU A 156 -36.24 -5.88 5.54
N GLN A 157 -36.82 -6.17 4.37
CA GLN A 157 -38.22 -5.88 4.11
C GLN A 157 -39.15 -6.86 4.85
N SER A 158 -40.08 -6.30 5.62
CA SER A 158 -41.12 -7.05 6.30
C SER A 158 -42.06 -7.74 5.30
N PRO A 159 -42.55 -8.95 5.61
CA PRO A 159 -43.60 -9.55 4.79
C PRO A 159 -44.90 -8.76 4.91
N GLU A 160 -45.62 -8.60 3.81
CA GLU A 160 -46.94 -7.94 3.82
C GLU A 160 -48.03 -8.84 4.41
N ASN A 161 -47.81 -10.15 4.35
CA ASN A 161 -48.81 -11.16 4.69
C ASN A 161 -48.74 -11.61 6.16
N ILE A 162 -49.91 -11.74 6.80
CA ILE A 162 -50.05 -12.34 8.12
C ILE A 162 -49.97 -13.87 7.98
N PHE A 163 -48.90 -14.46 8.49
CA PHE A 163 -48.77 -15.92 8.55
C PHE A 163 -49.62 -16.50 9.69
N THR A 164 -50.22 -17.67 9.45
CA THR A 164 -50.97 -18.39 10.48
C THR A 164 -50.09 -18.73 11.69
N ASN A 165 -50.67 -18.63 12.89
CA ASN A 165 -49.96 -18.94 14.13
C ASN A 165 -49.50 -20.41 14.14
N GLY A 166 -48.23 -20.64 14.46
CA GLY A 166 -47.63 -21.98 14.53
C GLY A 166 -47.11 -22.56 13.20
N SER A 167 -47.12 -21.80 12.09
CA SER A 167 -46.59 -22.28 10.80
C SER A 167 -45.07 -22.49 10.84
N THR A 168 -44.60 -23.66 10.41
CA THR A 168 -43.16 -23.96 10.24
C THR A 168 -42.47 -22.98 9.27
N LEU A 169 -43.22 -22.46 8.28
CA LEU A 169 -42.73 -21.44 7.35
C LEU A 169 -42.36 -20.14 8.07
N ARG A 170 -43.13 -19.75 9.09
CA ARG A 170 -42.86 -18.56 9.90
C ARG A 170 -41.55 -18.70 10.68
N ILE A 171 -41.25 -19.89 11.20
CA ILE A 171 -39.98 -20.16 11.90
C ILE A 171 -38.82 -19.97 10.93
N ALA A 172 -38.86 -20.62 9.76
CA ALA A 172 -37.80 -20.48 8.75
C ALA A 172 -37.62 -19.03 8.28
N LEU A 173 -38.72 -18.32 7.98
CA LEU A 173 -38.68 -16.90 7.62
C LEU A 173 -38.05 -16.05 8.72
N THR A 174 -38.42 -16.29 9.98
CA THR A 174 -37.85 -15.56 11.13
C THR A 174 -36.35 -15.85 11.28
N THR A 175 -35.93 -17.12 11.12
CA THR A 175 -34.52 -17.51 11.18
C THR A 175 -33.70 -16.82 10.09
N PHE A 176 -34.16 -16.85 8.84
CA PHE A 176 -33.48 -16.15 7.74
C PHE A 176 -33.52 -14.63 7.92
N GLN A 177 -34.61 -14.06 8.43
CA GLN A 177 -34.69 -12.64 8.73
C GLN A 177 -33.66 -12.21 9.79
N VAL A 178 -33.51 -12.98 10.88
CA VAL A 178 -32.49 -12.72 11.91
C VAL A 178 -31.09 -12.86 11.31
N PHE A 179 -30.86 -13.87 10.47
CA PHE A 179 -29.59 -14.03 9.78
C PHE A 179 -29.24 -12.83 8.89
N PHE A 180 -30.18 -12.35 8.07
CA PHE A 180 -29.96 -11.16 7.23
C PHE A 180 -29.84 -9.87 8.04
N LEU A 181 -30.51 -9.79 9.20
CA LEU A 181 -30.30 -8.70 10.15
C LEU A 181 -28.85 -8.66 10.63
N LEU A 182 -28.28 -9.82 11.00
CA LEU A 182 -26.86 -9.92 11.37
C LEU A 182 -25.93 -9.52 10.22
N TYR A 183 -26.21 -9.94 8.99
CA TYR A 183 -25.43 -9.50 7.83
C TYR A 183 -25.48 -7.98 7.63
N THR A 184 -26.65 -7.39 7.79
CA THR A 184 -26.84 -5.94 7.63
C THR A 184 -26.12 -5.15 8.72
N THR A 185 -26.11 -5.63 9.96
CA THR A 185 -25.38 -4.97 11.06
C THR A 185 -23.87 -5.08 10.88
N ILE A 186 -23.37 -6.24 10.43
CA ILE A 186 -21.96 -6.43 10.08
C ILE A 186 -21.55 -5.49 8.94
N TYR A 187 -22.35 -5.42 7.86
CA TYR A 187 -22.11 -4.50 6.75
C TYR A 187 -22.11 -3.03 7.22
N SER A 188 -23.09 -2.63 8.03
CA SER A 188 -23.20 -1.25 8.52
C SER A 188 -22.03 -0.86 9.43
N SER A 189 -21.57 -1.79 10.28
CA SER A 189 -20.39 -1.59 11.13
C SER A 189 -19.11 -1.46 10.28
N ALA A 190 -18.92 -2.34 9.30
CA ALA A 190 -17.77 -2.31 8.42
C ALA A 190 -17.77 -1.05 7.52
N LEU A 191 -18.93 -0.64 7.00
CA LEU A 191 -19.08 0.60 6.24
C LEU A 191 -18.76 1.84 7.09
N SER A 192 -19.22 1.87 8.34
CA SER A 192 -18.85 2.93 9.28
C SER A 192 -17.33 3.01 9.47
N SER A 193 -16.65 1.87 9.60
CA SER A 193 -15.18 1.83 9.68
C SER A 193 -14.48 2.32 8.40
N VAL A 194 -15.04 2.05 7.22
CA VAL A 194 -14.49 2.56 5.94
C VAL A 194 -14.67 4.06 5.81
N LEU A 195 -15.77 4.61 6.33
CA LEU A 195 -16.05 6.04 6.31
C LEU A 195 -15.24 6.82 7.35
N THR A 196 -14.84 6.20 8.46
CA THR A 196 -13.99 6.83 9.47
C THR A 196 -12.52 6.81 9.08
N ILE A 197 -12.04 5.71 8.50
CA ILE A 197 -10.64 5.56 8.09
C ILE A 197 -10.58 5.37 6.57
N PRO A 198 -10.07 6.36 5.81
CA PRO A 198 -9.96 6.23 4.37
C PRO A 198 -9.04 5.06 4.03
N ARG A 199 -9.50 4.20 3.13
CA ARG A 199 -8.70 3.10 2.60
C ARG A 199 -7.91 3.57 1.37
N TYR A 200 -6.71 3.05 1.22
CA TYR A 200 -5.81 3.36 0.13
C TYR A 200 -5.54 2.11 -0.71
N TYR A 201 -5.02 2.30 -1.93
CA TYR A 201 -4.44 1.19 -2.69
C TYR A 201 -3.22 0.60 -1.96
N PRO A 202 -2.86 -0.67 -2.23
CA PRO A 202 -1.67 -1.26 -1.61
C PRO A 202 -0.41 -0.46 -2.00
N PRO A 203 0.48 -0.15 -1.04
CA PRO A 203 1.76 0.49 -1.33
C PRO A 203 2.71 -0.45 -2.07
N ILE A 204 3.64 0.17 -2.81
CA ILE A 204 4.81 -0.53 -3.35
C ILE A 204 5.81 -0.70 -2.21
N ASP A 205 5.94 -1.93 -1.70
CA ASP A 205 6.69 -2.24 -0.47
C ASP A 205 7.86 -3.21 -0.68
N ASN A 206 8.08 -3.69 -1.90
CA ASN A 206 9.18 -4.59 -2.26
C ASN A 206 9.61 -4.44 -3.73
N MET A 207 10.75 -5.03 -4.09
CA MET A 207 11.32 -4.97 -5.44
C MET A 207 10.39 -5.52 -6.52
N ARG A 208 9.62 -6.57 -6.22
CA ARG A 208 8.69 -7.18 -7.18
C ARG A 208 7.54 -6.25 -7.48
N ASP A 209 6.96 -5.62 -6.47
CA ASP A 209 5.89 -4.63 -6.63
C ASP A 209 6.40 -3.41 -7.39
N LEU A 210 7.63 -2.98 -7.13
CA LEU A 210 8.26 -1.86 -7.85
C LEU A 210 8.42 -2.20 -9.34
N TYR A 211 8.93 -3.38 -9.66
CA TYR A 211 9.02 -3.86 -11.04
C TYR A 211 7.64 -3.93 -11.72
N LEU A 212 6.65 -4.57 -11.07
CA LEU A 212 5.30 -4.71 -11.62
C LEU A 212 4.57 -3.38 -11.78
N SER A 213 4.88 -2.39 -10.95
CA SER A 213 4.30 -1.05 -11.07
C SER A 213 4.73 -0.32 -12.34
N GLY A 214 5.89 -0.67 -12.90
CA GLY A 214 6.50 0.04 -14.03
C GLY A 214 6.96 1.47 -13.69
N LEU A 215 7.01 1.82 -12.41
CA LEU A 215 7.45 3.16 -11.98
C LEU A 215 8.96 3.33 -12.25
N PRO A 216 9.38 4.37 -12.99
CA PRO A 216 10.80 4.66 -13.13
C PRO A 216 11.37 5.07 -11.77
N TRP A 217 12.64 4.72 -11.53
CA TRP A 217 13.32 5.08 -10.29
C TRP A 217 14.75 5.50 -10.58
N ALA A 218 15.28 6.37 -9.73
CA ALA A 218 16.52 7.05 -10.03
C ALA A 218 17.39 7.29 -8.80
N ALA A 219 18.67 7.51 -9.08
CA ALA A 219 19.66 7.96 -8.12
C ALA A 219 20.68 8.89 -8.78
N ASP A 220 21.58 9.43 -7.98
CA ASP A 220 22.67 10.33 -8.37
C ASP A 220 23.89 9.59 -8.93
N HIS A 221 24.01 8.28 -8.68
CA HIS A 221 25.16 7.50 -9.12
C HIS A 221 24.81 6.05 -9.48
N ILE A 222 25.62 5.40 -10.32
CA ILE A 222 25.42 3.99 -10.71
C ILE A 222 25.74 3.00 -9.56
N ALA A 223 26.51 3.45 -8.55
CA ALA A 223 26.92 2.65 -7.39
C ALA A 223 25.73 2.03 -6.64
N TRP A 224 24.59 2.72 -6.61
CA TRP A 224 23.34 2.26 -5.99
C TRP A 224 22.78 0.95 -6.54
N VAL A 225 23.20 0.56 -7.74
CA VAL A 225 22.76 -0.69 -8.37
C VAL A 225 23.88 -1.67 -8.62
N THR A 226 25.13 -1.33 -8.31
CA THR A 226 26.30 -2.20 -8.55
C THR A 226 26.11 -3.58 -7.91
N THR A 227 25.63 -3.64 -6.67
CA THR A 227 25.35 -4.91 -5.96
C THR A 227 24.24 -5.75 -6.63
N LEU A 228 23.37 -5.13 -7.41
CA LEU A 228 22.24 -5.79 -8.09
C LEU A 228 22.58 -6.22 -9.53
N LYS A 229 23.63 -5.66 -10.14
CA LYS A 229 23.98 -5.92 -11.56
C LYS A 229 24.29 -7.39 -11.84
N GLU A 230 24.89 -8.09 -10.89
CA GLU A 230 25.30 -9.50 -11.01
C GLU A 230 24.16 -10.48 -10.69
N ALA A 231 22.99 -9.99 -10.26
CA ALA A 231 21.89 -10.87 -9.89
C ALA A 231 21.26 -11.55 -11.11
N ASP A 232 21.05 -12.86 -11.02
CA ASP A 232 20.45 -13.65 -12.12
C ASP A 232 18.91 -13.63 -12.17
N ASP A 233 18.25 -13.04 -11.17
CA ASP A 233 16.80 -12.97 -11.08
C ASP A 233 16.22 -12.10 -12.23
N PRO A 234 15.30 -12.62 -13.05
CA PRO A 234 14.67 -11.85 -14.13
C PRO A 234 13.92 -10.61 -13.63
N ILE A 235 13.38 -10.63 -12.41
CA ILE A 235 12.70 -9.49 -11.80
C ILE A 235 13.72 -8.37 -11.52
N ILE A 236 14.90 -8.72 -11.01
CA ILE A 236 15.95 -7.73 -10.73
C ILE A 236 16.49 -7.15 -12.05
N LYS A 237 16.77 -8.00 -13.05
CA LYS A 237 17.19 -7.54 -14.39
C LYS A 237 16.16 -6.59 -15.02
N GLY A 238 14.87 -6.94 -14.92
CA GLY A 238 13.78 -6.07 -15.40
C GLY A 238 13.65 -4.76 -14.62
N LEU A 239 13.83 -4.81 -13.29
CA LEU A 239 13.80 -3.64 -12.41
C LEU A 239 14.93 -2.65 -12.73
N LEU A 240 16.13 -3.16 -12.99
CA LEU A 240 17.28 -2.37 -13.42
C LEU A 240 17.08 -1.71 -14.78
N GLY A 241 16.25 -2.30 -15.65
CA GLY A 241 15.85 -1.68 -16.92
C GLY A 241 15.05 -0.38 -16.76
N ASN A 242 14.42 -0.17 -15.60
CA ASN A 242 13.67 1.05 -15.27
C ASN A 242 14.47 2.03 -14.38
N PHE A 243 15.75 1.74 -14.12
CA PHE A 243 16.63 2.58 -13.33
C PHE A 243 17.31 3.64 -14.21
N ALA A 244 17.40 4.87 -13.72
CA ALA A 244 18.11 5.95 -14.38
C ALA A 244 19.01 6.71 -13.41
N VAL A 245 20.17 7.15 -13.91
CA VAL A 245 21.07 8.04 -13.18
C VAL A 245 20.85 9.46 -13.68
N PHE A 246 20.64 10.39 -12.75
CA PHE A 246 20.46 11.81 -13.06
C PHE A 246 21.33 12.66 -12.15
N ASP A 247 21.69 13.85 -12.63
CA ASP A 247 22.35 14.86 -11.82
C ASP A 247 21.43 15.41 -10.73
N GLN A 248 22.02 16.03 -9.71
CA GLN A 248 21.30 16.49 -8.53
C GLN A 248 20.22 17.55 -8.85
N GLU A 249 20.44 18.42 -9.84
CA GLU A 249 19.46 19.44 -10.24
C GLU A 249 18.22 18.76 -10.84
N THR A 250 18.44 17.83 -11.77
CA THR A 250 17.36 17.02 -12.36
C THR A 250 16.62 16.21 -11.30
N LEU A 251 17.32 15.54 -10.37
CA LEU A 251 16.68 14.79 -9.28
C LEU A 251 15.82 15.69 -8.39
N THR A 252 16.26 16.93 -8.14
CA THR A 252 15.49 17.92 -7.37
C THR A 252 14.22 18.36 -8.10
N VAL A 253 14.27 18.49 -9.43
CA VAL A 253 13.09 18.79 -10.25
C VAL A 253 12.13 17.60 -10.29
N LEU A 254 12.66 16.38 -10.50
CA LEU A 254 11.87 15.16 -10.52
C LEU A 254 11.21 14.88 -9.18
N SER A 255 11.90 15.14 -8.07
CA SER A 255 11.37 14.93 -6.72
C SER A 255 10.15 15.81 -6.43
N LYS A 256 10.14 17.04 -6.96
CA LYS A 256 8.99 17.95 -6.88
C LYS A 256 7.87 17.59 -7.85
N LYS A 257 8.21 17.12 -9.06
CA LYS A 257 7.22 16.72 -10.08
C LYS A 257 6.50 15.42 -9.70
N GLY A 258 7.19 14.51 -9.01
CA GLY A 258 6.69 13.18 -8.68
C GLY A 258 6.75 12.20 -9.85
N GLY A 259 6.19 11.00 -9.63
CA GLY A 259 6.14 9.93 -10.64
C GLY A 259 7.45 9.14 -10.81
N HIS A 260 8.41 9.33 -9.91
CA HIS A 260 9.65 8.56 -9.85
C HIS A 260 9.88 8.03 -8.44
N GLY A 261 10.57 6.90 -8.32
CA GLY A 261 11.20 6.44 -7.09
C GLY A 261 12.59 7.04 -6.92
N PHE A 262 13.02 7.29 -5.68
CA PHE A 262 14.36 7.82 -5.39
C PHE A 262 15.11 6.90 -4.43
N THR A 263 16.32 6.50 -4.81
CA THR A 263 17.14 5.64 -3.96
C THR A 263 17.65 6.40 -2.75
N ILE A 264 17.61 5.76 -1.58
CA ILE A 264 18.16 6.26 -0.32
C ILE A 264 18.86 5.14 0.45
N GLU A 265 19.84 5.51 1.27
CA GLU A 265 20.44 4.62 2.26
C GLU A 265 19.86 4.90 3.64
N LEU A 266 19.64 3.84 4.41
CA LEU A 266 19.32 3.90 5.82
C LEU A 266 20.47 3.30 6.61
N THR A 267 21.04 4.12 7.48
CA THR A 267 22.15 3.76 8.37
C THR A 267 21.68 2.86 9.51
N ASN A 268 22.63 2.33 10.28
CA ASN A 268 22.36 1.45 11.43
C ASN A 268 21.42 2.10 12.47
N GLY A 269 21.60 3.40 12.76
CA GLY A 269 20.71 4.16 13.65
C GLY A 269 19.29 4.36 13.10
N GLY A 270 18.99 3.92 11.88
CA GLY A 270 17.69 4.07 11.23
C GLY A 270 17.45 5.45 10.61
N HIS A 271 18.52 6.26 10.53
CA HIS A 271 18.55 7.56 9.90
C HIS A 271 18.69 7.43 8.38
N VAL A 272 18.21 8.42 7.65
CA VAL A 272 18.38 8.47 6.19
C VAL A 272 19.68 9.21 5.86
N SER A 273 20.46 8.68 4.93
CA SER A 273 21.61 9.40 4.36
C SER A 273 21.11 10.67 3.69
N GLU A 274 21.67 11.83 4.03
CA GLU A 274 21.25 13.08 3.42
C GLU A 274 21.81 13.17 2.01
N ALA A 275 20.95 12.90 1.02
CA ALA A 275 21.25 13.22 -0.37
C ALA A 275 20.75 14.64 -0.64
N ALA A 276 21.55 15.45 -1.32
CA ALA A 276 21.28 16.89 -1.43
C ALA A 276 20.09 17.24 -2.36
N PHE A 277 19.50 16.26 -3.05
CA PHE A 277 18.21 16.39 -3.75
C PHE A 277 17.00 16.13 -2.83
N LEU A 278 17.22 15.62 -1.61
CA LEU A 278 16.16 15.35 -0.64
C LEU A 278 15.77 16.64 0.10
N ALA A 279 14.48 16.93 0.13
CA ALA A 279 13.92 18.04 0.91
C ALA A 279 12.77 17.54 1.79
N ALA A 280 12.59 18.18 2.96
CA ALA A 280 11.63 17.73 3.96
C ALA A 280 10.17 17.80 3.47
N ASP A 281 9.86 18.78 2.61
CA ASP A 281 8.55 18.94 1.97
C ASP A 281 8.22 17.78 1.01
N MET A 282 9.22 17.30 0.28
CA MET A 282 9.09 16.15 -0.63
C MET A 282 8.81 14.85 0.12
N ILE A 283 9.53 14.58 1.21
CA ILE A 283 9.37 13.35 2.01
C ILE A 283 7.94 13.19 2.54
N ASN A 284 7.24 14.29 2.82
CA ASN A 284 5.86 14.23 3.32
C ASN A 284 4.87 13.55 2.36
N ASN A 285 5.15 13.59 1.05
CA ASN A 285 4.29 12.98 0.02
C ASN A 285 4.81 11.62 -0.47
N LEU A 286 5.95 11.18 0.02
CA LEU A 286 6.54 9.88 -0.28
C LEU A 286 6.40 8.92 0.91
N HIS A 287 6.49 7.63 0.63
CA HIS A 287 6.70 6.60 1.64
C HIS A 287 7.96 5.83 1.31
N THR A 288 8.64 5.34 2.35
CA THR A 288 9.77 4.44 2.17
C THR A 288 9.28 3.03 1.93
N MET A 289 9.80 2.38 0.89
CA MET A 289 9.57 0.97 0.64
C MET A 289 9.94 0.14 1.88
N LYS A 290 9.00 -0.68 2.36
CA LYS A 290 9.15 -1.44 3.62
C LYS A 290 10.28 -2.46 3.58
N GLN A 291 10.38 -3.23 2.50
CA GLN A 291 11.49 -4.15 2.28
C GLN A 291 12.61 -3.41 1.52
N PRO A 292 13.84 -3.36 2.06
CA PRO A 292 14.95 -2.75 1.33
C PRO A 292 15.28 -3.55 0.07
N MET A 293 15.92 -2.89 -0.90
CA MET A 293 16.46 -3.54 -2.10
C MET A 293 17.52 -4.57 -1.69
N TYR A 294 18.44 -4.15 -0.82
CA TYR A 294 19.47 -5.01 -0.26
C TYR A 294 19.99 -4.45 1.07
N HIS A 295 20.55 -5.33 1.90
CA HIS A 295 21.35 -4.95 3.06
C HIS A 295 22.81 -4.94 2.65
N THR A 296 23.57 -4.01 3.21
CA THR A 296 24.99 -3.82 2.90
C THR A 296 25.71 -3.39 4.17
N TYR A 297 27.03 -3.27 4.08
CA TYR A 297 27.86 -2.77 5.15
C TYR A 297 28.81 -1.74 4.58
N SER A 298 28.80 -0.54 5.17
CA SER A 298 29.80 0.47 4.90
C SER A 298 31.12 0.05 5.54
N THR A 299 32.17 0.05 4.74
CA THR A 299 33.51 -0.35 5.14
C THR A 299 34.55 0.62 4.60
N MET A 300 35.81 0.40 4.95
CA MET A 300 36.96 1.08 4.37
C MET A 300 37.68 0.10 3.46
N ILE A 301 38.23 0.60 2.35
CA ILE A 301 39.04 -0.20 1.45
C ILE A 301 40.52 0.10 1.62
N ILE A 302 41.35 -0.93 1.49
CA ILE A 302 42.79 -0.85 1.52
C ILE A 302 43.37 -1.74 0.42
N ARG A 303 44.64 -1.50 0.08
CA ARG A 303 45.34 -2.38 -0.85
C ARG A 303 45.45 -3.80 -0.28
N LYS A 304 45.27 -4.81 -1.13
CA LYS A 304 45.46 -6.21 -0.73
C LYS A 304 46.84 -6.46 -0.12
N GLY A 305 46.86 -7.08 1.05
CA GLY A 305 48.10 -7.35 1.79
C GLY A 305 48.68 -6.13 2.49
N SER A 306 47.91 -5.06 2.66
CA SER A 306 48.35 -3.86 3.37
C SER A 306 48.71 -4.19 4.83
N PRO A 307 49.85 -3.67 5.34
CA PRO A 307 50.26 -3.89 6.72
C PRO A 307 49.31 -3.26 7.74
N TYR A 308 48.42 -2.36 7.31
CA TYR A 308 47.47 -1.68 8.18
C TYR A 308 46.21 -2.51 8.49
N ALA A 309 45.95 -3.58 7.72
CA ALA A 309 44.69 -4.33 7.78
C ALA A 309 44.32 -4.81 9.19
N ASP A 310 45.26 -5.48 9.86
CA ASP A 310 45.00 -6.08 11.18
C ASP A 310 44.87 -5.04 12.30
N GLU A 311 45.67 -3.97 12.24
CA GLU A 311 45.59 -2.90 13.25
C GLU A 311 44.33 -2.04 13.06
N LEU A 312 43.96 -1.71 11.82
CA LEU A 312 42.69 -1.03 11.52
C LEU A 312 41.50 -1.87 11.97
N ARG A 313 41.52 -3.18 11.71
CA ARG A 313 40.47 -4.11 12.17
C ARG A 313 40.31 -4.05 13.70
N LYS A 314 41.40 -4.06 14.46
CA LYS A 314 41.35 -3.96 15.93
C LYS A 314 40.74 -2.64 16.40
N ILE A 315 41.11 -1.52 15.77
CA ILE A 315 40.56 -0.20 16.11
C ILE A 315 39.08 -0.13 15.79
N VAL A 316 38.65 -0.58 14.60
CA VAL A 316 37.24 -0.63 14.22
C VAL A 316 36.43 -1.45 15.21
N HIS A 317 36.89 -2.65 15.60
CA HIS A 317 36.21 -3.45 16.61
C HIS A 317 36.06 -2.71 17.93
N ARG A 318 37.12 -2.07 18.44
CA ARG A 318 37.03 -1.27 19.68
C ARG A 318 36.03 -0.13 19.54
N CYS A 319 35.99 0.56 18.40
CA CYS A 319 35.04 1.65 18.15
C CYS A 319 33.59 1.14 18.11
N ILE A 320 33.35 -0.06 17.57
CA ILE A 320 32.03 -0.70 17.57
C ILE A 320 31.65 -1.14 18.98
N ASP A 321 32.54 -1.88 19.67
CA ASP A 321 32.28 -2.47 21.00
C ASP A 321 32.02 -1.40 22.08
N THR A 322 32.65 -0.24 21.94
CA THR A 322 32.45 0.90 22.84
C THR A 322 31.26 1.79 22.46
N GLY A 323 30.61 1.52 21.32
CA GLY A 323 29.49 2.32 20.81
C GLY A 323 29.89 3.67 20.20
N LEU A 324 31.18 3.92 19.99
CA LEU A 324 31.68 5.18 19.42
C LEU A 324 31.12 5.43 18.02
N VAL A 325 31.01 4.39 17.19
CA VAL A 325 30.47 4.53 15.81
C VAL A 325 29.03 5.05 15.82
N GLN A 326 28.17 4.50 16.68
CA GLN A 326 26.77 4.93 16.80
C GLN A 326 26.66 6.35 17.38
N MET A 327 27.52 6.68 18.34
CA MET A 327 27.60 8.02 18.91
C MET A 327 28.03 9.04 17.85
N TRP A 328 29.06 8.72 17.05
CA TRP A 328 29.53 9.58 15.96
C TRP A 328 28.48 9.74 14.87
N GLU A 329 27.77 8.68 14.48
CA GLU A 329 26.63 8.77 13.56
C GLU A 329 25.61 9.83 14.04
N SER A 330 25.21 9.75 15.31
CA SER A 330 24.25 10.67 15.91
C SER A 330 24.79 12.11 15.97
N MET A 331 26.09 12.28 16.25
CA MET A 331 26.74 13.59 16.21
C MET A 331 26.76 14.17 14.80
N MET A 332 27.13 13.38 13.80
CA MET A 332 27.19 13.84 12.41
C MET A 332 25.84 14.33 11.92
N LEU A 333 24.77 13.62 12.28
CA LEU A 333 23.41 14.04 11.95
C LEU A 333 22.99 15.33 12.66
N THR A 334 23.49 15.58 13.86
CA THR A 334 23.19 16.81 14.60
C THR A 334 24.01 18.00 14.09
N SER A 335 25.27 17.77 13.71
CA SER A 335 26.20 18.81 13.29
C SER A 335 26.05 19.18 11.81
N TYR A 336 25.85 18.18 10.94
CA TYR A 336 25.84 18.36 9.48
C TYR A 336 24.51 17.96 8.84
N GLY A 337 23.68 17.17 9.55
CA GLY A 337 22.42 16.68 9.02
C GLY A 337 21.24 17.65 9.15
N SER A 338 20.26 17.51 8.27
CA SER A 338 18.98 18.21 8.36
C SER A 338 18.00 17.51 9.31
N SER A 339 17.80 18.10 10.49
CA SER A 339 16.79 17.63 11.46
C SER A 339 15.38 17.58 10.87
N SER A 340 15.07 18.46 9.91
CA SER A 340 13.78 18.49 9.22
C SER A 340 13.55 17.26 8.33
N ILE A 341 14.58 16.83 7.60
CA ILE A 341 14.55 15.63 6.75
C ILE A 341 14.38 14.38 7.63
N GLN A 342 15.19 14.26 8.69
CA GLN A 342 15.09 13.12 9.60
C GLN A 342 13.71 13.05 10.28
N THR A 343 13.17 14.20 10.71
CA THR A 343 11.84 14.27 11.32
C THR A 343 10.75 13.91 10.31
N ALA A 344 10.78 14.49 9.10
CA ALA A 344 9.82 14.16 8.04
C ALA A 344 9.85 12.67 7.69
N PHE A 345 11.05 12.08 7.67
CA PHE A 345 11.23 10.66 7.40
C PHE A 345 10.66 9.78 8.53
N GLN A 346 10.94 10.11 9.80
CA GLN A 346 10.37 9.40 10.95
C GLN A 346 8.84 9.52 11.02
N LEU A 347 8.31 10.70 10.68
CA LEU A 347 6.87 10.91 10.54
C LEU A 347 6.32 10.05 9.40
N SER A 348 6.96 10.02 8.23
CA SER A 348 6.51 9.22 7.08
C SER A 348 6.41 7.73 7.40
N LYS A 349 7.36 7.17 8.18
CA LYS A 349 7.33 5.77 8.65
C LYS A 349 6.15 5.48 9.56
N LYS A 350 5.80 6.42 10.45
CA LYS A 350 4.64 6.32 11.35
C LYS A 350 3.33 6.62 10.62
N SER A 351 3.40 7.38 9.53
CA SER A 351 2.29 7.91 8.75
C SER A 351 1.69 6.89 7.77
N ARG A 352 1.41 5.66 8.24
CA ARG A 352 0.21 4.95 7.76
C ARG A 352 -1.07 5.73 8.09
N SER A 353 -0.95 6.67 9.03
CA SER A 353 -1.89 7.74 9.32
C SER A 353 -1.29 9.09 8.89
N ASN A 354 -1.46 9.49 7.64
CA ASN A 354 -1.80 10.89 7.43
C ASN A 354 -3.23 11.03 7.96
N GLU A 355 -3.34 11.08 9.29
CA GLU A 355 -4.45 11.73 9.96
C GLU A 355 -4.47 13.12 9.36
N HIS A 356 -5.36 13.36 8.40
CA HIS A 356 -6.04 14.64 8.41
C HIS A 356 -6.64 14.73 9.81
N THR A 357 -5.93 15.42 10.70
CA THR A 357 -6.24 15.61 12.13
C THR A 357 -7.56 16.36 12.37
N GLY A 358 -8.33 16.62 11.31
CA GLY A 358 -9.68 17.12 11.39
C GLY A 358 -10.68 16.04 10.97
N LEU A 359 -11.69 15.82 11.81
CA LEU A 359 -12.93 15.14 11.41
C LEU A 359 -13.45 15.77 10.11
N VAL A 360 -13.31 15.06 8.99
CA VAL A 360 -13.87 15.50 7.72
C VAL A 360 -15.37 15.24 7.77
N LYS A 361 -16.17 16.31 7.70
CA LYS A 361 -17.64 16.18 7.58
C LYS A 361 -17.97 15.36 6.33
N LEU A 362 -18.85 14.38 6.46
CA LEU A 362 -19.31 13.55 5.35
C LEU A 362 -19.94 14.44 4.27
N LYS A 363 -19.38 14.42 3.06
CA LYS A 363 -19.89 15.16 1.89
C LYS A 363 -20.64 14.21 0.97
N LEU A 364 -21.43 14.77 0.05
CA LEU A 364 -22.11 14.01 -1.02
C LEU A 364 -21.13 13.18 -1.86
N LEU A 365 -19.91 13.68 -2.05
CA LEU A 365 -18.83 12.98 -2.75
C LEU A 365 -18.62 11.57 -2.15
N HIS A 366 -18.58 11.48 -0.81
CA HIS A 366 -18.28 10.22 -0.10
C HIS A 366 -19.39 9.17 -0.24
N THR A 367 -20.62 9.58 -0.61
CA THR A 367 -21.78 8.71 -0.77
C THR A 367 -22.22 8.54 -2.23
N GLN A 368 -21.48 9.11 -3.19
CA GLN A 368 -21.84 9.09 -4.61
C GLN A 368 -22.03 7.67 -5.17
N GLY A 369 -21.28 6.69 -4.67
CA GLY A 369 -21.39 5.29 -5.10
C GLY A 369 -22.78 4.71 -4.89
N ALA A 370 -23.44 5.05 -3.78
CA ALA A 370 -24.82 4.61 -3.51
C ALA A 370 -25.82 5.22 -4.50
N PHE A 371 -25.64 6.50 -4.85
CA PHE A 371 -26.46 7.16 -5.86
C PHE A 371 -26.24 6.57 -7.26
N PHE A 372 -25.01 6.20 -7.62
CA PHE A 372 -24.75 5.51 -8.89
C PHE A 372 -25.46 4.17 -8.98
N ILE A 373 -25.46 3.38 -7.90
CA ILE A 373 -26.19 2.10 -7.83
C ILE A 373 -27.70 2.34 -7.99
N LEU A 374 -28.24 3.36 -7.32
CA LEU A 374 -29.67 3.72 -7.42
C LEU A 374 -30.06 4.16 -8.84
N ILE A 375 -29.27 5.03 -9.46
CA ILE A 375 -29.51 5.51 -10.83
C ILE A 375 -29.43 4.33 -11.80
N LEU A 376 -28.41 3.48 -11.69
CA LEU A 376 -28.27 2.30 -12.53
C LEU A 376 -29.46 1.34 -12.37
N GLY A 377 -29.92 1.11 -11.13
CA GLY A 377 -31.08 0.26 -10.83
C GLY A 377 -32.40 0.80 -11.40
N THR A 378 -32.64 2.10 -11.27
CA THR A 378 -33.85 2.75 -11.80
C THR A 378 -33.85 2.83 -13.33
N VAL A 379 -32.70 3.10 -13.95
CA VAL A 379 -32.54 3.09 -15.41
C VAL A 379 -32.76 1.67 -15.97
N THR A 380 -32.14 0.65 -15.36
CA THR A 380 -32.35 -0.73 -15.79
C THR A 380 -33.80 -1.18 -15.60
N GLY A 381 -34.43 -0.84 -14.47
CA GLY A 381 -35.84 -1.12 -14.22
C GLY A 381 -36.79 -0.45 -15.23
N THR A 382 -36.54 0.82 -15.56
CA THR A 382 -37.34 1.55 -16.57
C THR A 382 -37.16 0.96 -17.96
N ILE A 383 -35.94 0.58 -18.35
CA ILE A 383 -35.67 -0.11 -19.63
C ILE A 383 -36.43 -1.42 -19.70
N ILE A 384 -36.37 -2.25 -18.65
CA ILE A 384 -37.08 -3.54 -18.60
C ILE A 384 -38.59 -3.31 -18.71
N PHE A 385 -39.13 -2.31 -18.02
CA PHE A 385 -40.55 -1.97 -18.10
C PHE A 385 -40.97 -1.57 -19.53
N PHE A 386 -40.18 -0.75 -20.21
CA PHE A 386 -40.47 -0.41 -21.61
C PHE A 386 -40.36 -1.63 -22.51
N MET A 387 -39.32 -2.47 -22.35
CA MET A 387 -39.20 -3.72 -23.09
C MET A 387 -40.43 -4.61 -22.88
N GLU A 388 -40.90 -4.77 -21.65
CA GLU A 388 -42.12 -5.54 -21.35
C GLU A 388 -43.34 -4.95 -22.08
N CYS A 389 -43.51 -3.63 -22.06
CA CYS A 389 -44.60 -2.96 -22.78
C CYS A 389 -44.54 -3.15 -24.30
N PHE A 390 -43.33 -3.18 -24.89
CA PHE A 390 -43.13 -3.36 -26.33
C PHE A 390 -43.26 -4.81 -26.77
N PHE A 391 -42.70 -5.76 -26.02
CA PHE A 391 -42.70 -7.19 -26.37
C PHE A 391 -43.93 -7.95 -25.87
N HIS A 392 -44.67 -7.40 -24.90
CA HIS A 392 -46.01 -7.88 -24.48
C HIS A 392 -47.08 -6.79 -24.68
N PRO A 393 -47.45 -6.46 -25.94
CA PRO A 393 -48.63 -5.63 -26.16
C PRO A 393 -49.85 -6.35 -25.58
N ARG A 394 -50.61 -5.64 -24.74
CA ARG A 394 -51.85 -6.08 -24.10
C ARG A 394 -52.60 -7.13 -24.94
N ARG A 395 -52.70 -8.37 -24.45
CA ARG A 395 -53.84 -9.25 -24.78
C ARG A 395 -55.09 -8.63 -24.13
N GLY A 396 -55.60 -7.57 -24.74
CA GLY A 396 -56.87 -6.95 -24.40
C GLY A 396 -58.02 -7.78 -24.93
N GLY A 397 -58.48 -8.75 -24.13
CA GLY A 397 -59.87 -9.19 -24.16
C GLY A 397 -60.59 -8.49 -23.02
N PHE A 398 -61.20 -7.33 -23.31
CA PHE A 398 -62.22 -6.74 -22.45
C PHE A 398 -63.42 -7.72 -22.46
N ASN A 399 -63.58 -8.54 -21.44
CA ASN A 399 -64.78 -9.35 -21.27
C ASN A 399 -65.30 -9.19 -19.84
N GLY A 400 -66.43 -8.48 -19.73
CA GLY A 400 -67.37 -8.51 -18.62
C GLY A 400 -66.82 -8.22 -17.23
N TYR A 401 -66.76 -6.93 -16.85
CA TYR A 401 -66.90 -6.56 -15.45
C TYR A 401 -68.26 -7.06 -14.97
N ARG A 402 -68.26 -8.13 -14.16
CA ARG A 402 -69.39 -8.44 -13.28
C ARG A 402 -69.33 -7.41 -12.16
N GLN A 403 -70.34 -6.56 -12.18
CA GLN A 403 -70.60 -5.47 -11.26
C GLN A 403 -71.00 -6.05 -9.91
N ASP A 404 -70.04 -6.30 -9.02
CA ASP A 404 -70.23 -6.55 -7.58
C ASP A 404 -68.86 -6.37 -6.90
N ASP A 405 -68.55 -5.13 -6.53
CA ASP A 405 -67.64 -4.72 -5.43
C ASP A 405 -67.29 -3.24 -5.61
N VAL A 406 -68.30 -2.38 -5.38
CA VAL A 406 -68.10 -0.95 -5.19
C VAL A 406 -67.58 -0.76 -3.77
N GLY A 407 -66.25 -0.68 -3.63
CA GLY A 407 -65.56 -0.49 -2.36
C GLY A 407 -64.28 0.33 -2.51
N GLY A 408 -64.43 1.60 -2.93
CA GLY A 408 -63.51 2.69 -2.57
C GLY A 408 -62.06 2.62 -3.07
N LEU A 409 -61.83 2.85 -4.37
CA LEU A 409 -60.53 3.29 -4.87
C LEU A 409 -60.42 4.82 -4.71
N GLY A 410 -60.08 5.26 -3.50
CA GLY A 410 -59.66 6.64 -3.23
C GLY A 410 -58.19 6.79 -3.61
N ILE A 411 -57.94 7.39 -4.77
CA ILE A 411 -56.62 7.93 -5.14
C ILE A 411 -56.31 9.05 -4.14
N LEU A 412 -55.37 8.82 -3.23
CA LEU A 412 -54.81 9.86 -2.38
C LEU A 412 -53.29 9.86 -2.53
N VAL A 413 -52.84 10.92 -3.20
CA VAL A 413 -51.49 11.46 -3.20
C VAL A 413 -51.01 11.60 -1.76
N GLY A 414 -50.06 10.74 -1.36
CA GLY A 414 -49.39 10.81 -0.07
C GLY A 414 -48.07 11.58 -0.17
N LEU A 415 -48.16 12.91 -0.32
CA LEU A 415 -47.14 13.80 0.21
C LEU A 415 -47.31 13.80 1.74
N GLY A 416 -46.30 13.36 2.50
CA GLY A 416 -46.33 13.59 3.94
C GLY A 416 -45.36 12.76 4.79
N TYR A 417 -44.38 13.47 5.34
CA TYR A 417 -43.91 13.38 6.72
C TYR A 417 -43.12 12.13 7.16
N TYR A 418 -41.80 12.32 7.27
CA TYR A 418 -41.05 11.84 8.44
C TYR A 418 -40.42 13.05 9.13
N ALA A 419 -40.91 13.30 10.35
CA ALA A 419 -40.17 13.96 11.42
C ALA A 419 -39.33 12.90 12.15
#